data_AF-A0A7X7DTA7-F1
#
_entry.id   AF-A0A7X7DTA7-F1
#
_cell.length_a   1.000
_cell.length_b   1.000
_cell.length_c   1.000
_cell.angle_alpha   90.00
_cell.angle_beta   90.00
_cell.angle_gamma   90.00
#
_symmetry.space_group_name_H-M   'P 1'
#
loop_
_entity.id
_entity.type
_entity.pdbx_description
1 polymer ?
#
loop_
_entity_poly.entity_id
_entity_poly.type
_entity_poly.pdbx_seq_one_letter_code
_entity_poly.pdbx_strand_id
1 'polypeptide(L)' 'QGQPIAKVGRTGRATCTHVHFSVLINGKAINPEKYLR' A
#
# COMPACT_ATOMS: atom_id res chain seq x y z
N GLN A 1 -4.21 -7.18 13.16
CA GLN A 1 -4.57 -6.04 12.29
C GLN A 1 -4.52 -4.80 13.16
N GLY A 2 -3.85 -3.75 12.72
CA GLY A 2 -3.68 -2.52 13.51
C GLY A 2 -2.30 -2.31 14.14
N GLN A 3 -1.36 -3.24 13.96
CA GLN A 3 0.04 -3.04 14.34
C GLN A 3 0.68 -1.96 13.44
N PRO A 4 1.29 -0.90 14.01
CA PRO A 4 2.03 0.08 13.24
C PRO A 4 3.28 -0.56 12.62
N ILE A 5 3.41 -0.45 11.29
CA ILE A 5 4.54 -1.01 10.54
C ILE A 5 5.50 0.07 10.01
N ALA A 6 4.99 1.27 9.74
CA ALA A 6 5.77 2.37 9.19
C ALA A 6 5.00 3.70 9.31
N LYS A 7 5.72 4.80 9.06
CA LYS A 7 5.13 6.13 8.82
C LYS A 7 5.13 6.41 7.31
N VAL A 8 4.18 7.22 6.87
CA VAL A 8 4.13 7.69 5.47
C VAL A 8 5.33 8.58 5.17
N GLY A 9 5.85 8.50 3.93
CA GLY A 9 7.00 9.27 3.50
C GLY A 9 6.99 9.59 2.00
N ARG A 10 8.17 9.98 1.49
CA ARG A 10 8.41 10.34 0.09
C ARG A 10 9.81 9.89 -0.34
N THR A 11 10.14 8.63 -0.07
CA THR A 11 11.41 8.04 -0.52
C THR A 11 11.21 7.31 -1.86
N GLY A 12 12.24 7.29 -2.71
CA GLY A 12 12.17 6.64 -4.03
C GLY A 12 11.49 7.48 -5.12
N ARG A 13 10.78 6.83 -6.06
CA ARG A 13 10.03 7.50 -7.14
C ARG A 13 8.68 7.99 -6.62
N ALA A 14 8.65 9.18 -6.02
CA ALA A 14 7.44 9.79 -5.50
C ALA A 14 7.37 11.31 -5.73
N THR A 15 6.32 11.77 -6.42
CA THR A 15 6.10 13.20 -6.70
C THR A 15 5.63 13.98 -5.46
N CYS A 16 4.86 13.36 -4.56
CA CYS A 16 4.45 13.96 -3.29
C CYS A 16 4.39 12.89 -2.19
N THR A 17 4.13 13.28 -0.95
CA THR A 17 3.94 12.35 0.16
C THR A 17 2.62 11.58 -0.03
N HIS A 18 2.70 10.28 -0.24
CA HIS A 18 1.54 9.41 -0.46
C HIS A 18 1.86 7.96 -0.02
N VAL A 19 0.83 7.12 0.05
CA VAL A 19 0.96 5.68 0.36
C VAL A 19 0.60 4.88 -0.88
N HIS A 20 1.51 4.02 -1.33
CA HIS A 20 1.20 3.01 -2.33
C HIS A 20 0.69 1.75 -1.62
N PHE A 21 -0.56 1.36 -1.89
CA PHE A 21 -1.15 0.13 -1.36
C PHE A 21 -1.50 -0.79 -2.52
N SER A 22 -0.97 -2.01 -2.49
CA SER A 22 -1.24 -3.05 -3.47
C SER A 22 -1.43 -4.39 -2.79
N VAL A 23 -2.33 -5.20 -3.35
CA VAL A 23 -2.61 -6.56 -2.88
C VAL A 23 -2.24 -7.53 -3.98
N LEU A 24 -1.42 -8.52 -3.62
CA LEU A 24 -0.98 -9.60 -4.49
C LEU A 24 -1.59 -10.91 -3.99
N ILE A 25 -2.37 -11.58 -4.84
CA ILE A 25 -2.88 -12.93 -4.56
C ILE A 25 -2.32 -13.87 -5.62
N ASN A 26 -1.62 -14.91 -5.20
CA ASN A 26 -0.97 -15.90 -6.08
C ASN A 26 -0.09 -15.23 -7.16
N GLY A 27 0.62 -14.15 -6.79
CA GLY A 27 1.49 -13.39 -7.69
C GLY A 27 0.77 -12.42 -8.65
N LYS A 28 -0.56 -12.33 -8.62
CA LYS A 28 -1.33 -11.38 -9.44
C LYS A 28 -1.74 -10.16 -8.63
N ALA A 29 -1.51 -8.97 -9.19
CA ALA A 29 -2.04 -7.73 -8.65
C ALA A 29 -3.56 -7.68 -8.82
N ILE A 30 -4.26 -7.46 -7.73
CA ILE A 30 -5.72 -7.37 -7.70
C ILE A 30 -6.16 -6.02 -7.13
N ASN A 31 -7.40 -5.60 -7.41
CA ASN A 31 -7.92 -4.34 -6.89
C ASN A 31 -7.99 -4.38 -5.34
N PRO A 32 -7.21 -3.54 -4.63
CA PRO A 32 -7.17 -3.53 -3.16
C PRO A 32 -8.45 -3.02 -2.50
N GLU A 33 -9.34 -2.32 -3.23
CA GLU A 33 -10.56 -1.71 -2.69
C GLU A 33 -11.49 -2.73 -2.02
N LYS A 34 -11.49 -3.98 -2.51
CA LYS A 34 -12.26 -5.08 -1.92
C LYS A 34 -11.76 -5.56 -0.55
N TYR A 35 -10.57 -5.14 -0.15
CA TYR A 35 -9.90 -5.53 1.10
C TYR A 35 -9.76 -4.36 2.09
N LEU A 36 -10.19 -3.16 1.69
CA LEU A 36 -10.37 -2.04 2.59
C LEU A 36 -11.62 -2.33 3.43
N ARG A 37 -11.40 -2.62 4.73
CA ARG A 37 -12.42 -2.87 5.75
C ARG A 37 -12.39 -1.77 6.79
#